data_AF-A0A1A0M7K6-F1
#
_entry.id   AF-A0A1A0M7K6-F1
#
_cell.length_a   1.000
_cell.length_b   1.000
_cell.length_c   1.000
_cell.angle_alpha   90.00
_cell.angle_beta   90.00
_cell.angle_gamma   90.00
#
_symmetry.space_group_name_H-M   'P 1'
#
loop_
_entity.id
_entity.type
_entity.pdbx_description
1 polymer ?
#
loop_
_entity_poly.entity_id
_entity_poly.type
_entity_poly.pdbx_seq_one_letter_code
_entity_poly.pdbx_strand_id
1 'polypeptide(L)'
;MTSAGGLPPGGYPGAGAHEAGAGGPGGADGLAAEVHTLERAIFEVKRIIVGQDQLVERMLVGLLSKGHVLLEGVPGVAKTLAVETFARVVGGTFSRIQFTPDLVPTDIIGTRIYRQGKEEFDTELGPVVANFLLADEINRAPAKVQSALLEVMQERKVSIGGKTFPLPNPFLVMATQNPIEHEGVYPLPEAQRDRFLFKINVGYPSPEEEREIIYRMGVRPPEPKQILNTGDLVRLQDVAANNFVHHALVDYVVRVVFATRNPEQLGMNDVKSWVAFGASPRASLGIIASARSLALVRGRDYVIPQDVVDVIPDVLRHRLVLTYDALADEISSEIVINRVLQTVAMPQINAVPQQGHSVSPVMQTATAATVAGR
;
A
#
# COMPACT_ATOMS: atom_id res chain seq x y z
N MET A 1 -12.73 -29.47 -67.70
CA MET A 1 -11.56 -29.19 -68.58
C MET A 1 -10.81 -28.04 -67.94
N THR A 2 -9.46 -28.12 -67.88
CA THR A 2 -8.52 -27.17 -67.20
C THR A 2 -8.80 -26.95 -65.70
N SER A 3 -7.83 -26.74 -64.79
CA SER A 3 -6.36 -26.55 -64.82
C SER A 3 -5.78 -27.16 -63.53
N ALA A 4 -4.65 -27.88 -63.54
CA ALA A 4 -3.28 -27.38 -63.26
C ALA A 4 -3.14 -26.50 -62.00
N GLY A 5 -2.21 -26.73 -61.05
CA GLY A 5 -1.18 -27.77 -60.96
C GLY A 5 -0.56 -27.82 -59.55
N GLY A 6 0.14 -28.91 -59.21
CA GLY A 6 0.68 -29.13 -57.86
C GLY A 6 1.98 -28.36 -57.57
N LEU A 7 2.15 -27.92 -56.31
CA LEU A 7 3.37 -27.31 -55.79
C LEU A 7 4.28 -28.36 -55.09
N PRO A 8 5.62 -28.18 -55.11
CA PRO A 8 6.58 -29.14 -54.56
C PRO A 8 6.87 -28.93 -53.06
N PRO A 9 7.45 -29.94 -52.37
CA PRO A 9 7.99 -29.76 -51.02
C PRO A 9 9.42 -29.18 -51.08
N GLY A 10 9.74 -28.19 -50.23
CA GLY A 10 11.10 -27.64 -50.20
C GLY A 10 11.41 -26.70 -49.03
N GLY A 11 12.38 -27.12 -48.21
CA GLY A 11 13.33 -26.22 -47.55
C GLY A 11 12.88 -25.46 -46.29
N TYR A 12 13.19 -26.01 -45.12
CA TYR A 12 13.49 -25.19 -43.93
C TYR A 12 15.01 -24.90 -43.88
N PRO A 13 15.45 -23.64 -43.88
CA PRO A 13 16.83 -23.28 -43.56
C PRO A 13 16.97 -22.64 -42.17
N GLY A 14 18.03 -23.03 -41.47
CA GLY A 14 18.78 -22.13 -40.58
C GLY A 14 18.17 -21.81 -39.20
N ALA A 15 18.57 -22.58 -38.19
CA ALA A 15 18.52 -22.11 -36.81
C ALA A 15 19.53 -20.96 -36.61
N GLY A 16 19.04 -19.72 -36.60
CA GLY A 16 19.81 -18.55 -36.19
C GLY A 16 19.73 -18.39 -34.67
N ALA A 17 20.83 -18.64 -33.97
CA ALA A 17 20.91 -18.44 -32.53
C ALA A 17 20.90 -16.93 -32.20
N HIS A 18 19.77 -16.42 -31.69
CA HIS A 18 19.75 -15.17 -30.93
C HIS A 18 20.03 -15.48 -29.47
N GLU A 19 21.28 -15.30 -29.05
CA GLU A 19 21.63 -15.18 -27.63
C GLU A 19 21.04 -13.88 -27.08
N ALA A 20 19.77 -13.94 -26.66
CA ALA A 20 19.18 -12.92 -25.81
C ALA A 20 19.77 -13.08 -24.40
N GLY A 21 20.72 -12.20 -24.05
CA GLY A 21 21.38 -12.21 -22.75
C GLY A 21 20.37 -12.09 -21.59
N ALA A 22 20.17 -13.17 -20.86
CA ALA A 22 19.30 -13.22 -19.69
C ALA A 22 19.95 -12.54 -18.48
N GLY A 23 19.86 -11.21 -18.41
CA GLY A 23 20.14 -10.45 -17.19
C GLY A 23 19.07 -10.71 -16.14
N GLY A 24 19.43 -11.32 -15.01
CA GLY A 24 18.51 -11.55 -13.89
C GLY A 24 18.07 -10.23 -13.21
N PRO A 25 16.85 -10.14 -12.65
CA PRO A 25 16.28 -8.90 -12.11
C PRO A 25 16.79 -8.60 -10.69
N GLY A 26 18.12 -8.53 -10.49
CA GLY A 26 18.72 -8.50 -9.16
C GLY A 26 20.13 -7.88 -9.08
N GLY A 27 20.40 -6.83 -9.85
CA GLY A 27 21.60 -6.01 -9.69
C GLY A 27 21.35 -4.81 -8.77
N ALA A 28 22.36 -4.39 -8.01
CA ALA A 28 22.28 -3.21 -7.13
C ALA A 28 21.88 -1.92 -7.88
N ASP A 29 22.27 -1.80 -9.15
CA ASP A 29 21.89 -0.69 -10.04
C ASP A 29 20.37 -0.61 -10.28
N GLY A 30 19.66 -1.75 -10.25
CA GLY A 30 18.21 -1.81 -10.44
C GLY A 30 17.45 -1.24 -9.24
N LEU A 31 17.84 -1.65 -8.03
CA LEU A 31 17.29 -1.12 -6.77
C LEU A 31 17.52 0.39 -6.66
N ALA A 32 18.75 0.86 -6.96
CA ALA A 32 19.09 2.27 -6.89
C ALA A 32 18.20 3.13 -7.83
N ALA A 33 17.92 2.64 -9.04
CA ALA A 33 17.03 3.32 -9.99
C ALA A 33 15.57 3.36 -9.50
N GLU A 34 15.09 2.29 -8.87
CA GLU A 34 13.73 2.19 -8.33
C GLU A 34 13.52 3.09 -7.12
N VAL A 35 14.47 3.07 -6.17
CA VAL A 35 14.51 3.97 -5.01
C VAL A 35 14.54 5.43 -5.47
N HIS A 36 15.41 5.79 -6.41
CA HIS A 36 15.48 7.15 -6.93
C HIS A 36 14.17 7.60 -7.60
N THR A 37 13.45 6.68 -8.24
CA THR A 37 12.14 6.99 -8.84
C THR A 37 11.06 7.20 -7.77
N LEU A 38 11.06 6.40 -6.71
CA LEU A 38 10.19 6.59 -5.53
C LEU A 38 10.48 7.92 -4.83
N GLU A 39 11.75 8.26 -4.58
CA GLU A 39 12.17 9.54 -3.98
C GLU A 39 11.66 10.73 -4.80
N ARG A 40 11.81 10.69 -6.13
CA ARG A 40 11.29 11.74 -7.03
C ARG A 40 9.78 11.88 -6.95
N ALA A 41 9.04 10.78 -6.85
CA ALA A 41 7.58 10.82 -6.69
C ALA A 41 7.17 11.40 -5.32
N ILE A 42 7.84 10.99 -4.23
CA ILE A 42 7.59 11.54 -2.88
C ILE A 42 7.90 13.04 -2.85
N PHE A 43 9.05 13.46 -3.39
CA PHE A 43 9.45 14.86 -3.47
C PHE A 43 8.43 15.70 -4.25
N GLU A 44 7.96 15.19 -5.39
CA GLU A 44 6.94 15.86 -6.18
C GLU A 44 5.62 16.00 -5.39
N VAL A 45 5.15 14.99 -4.65
CA VAL A 45 3.96 15.13 -3.77
C VAL A 45 4.20 16.15 -2.65
N LYS A 46 5.34 16.08 -1.95
CA LYS A 46 5.73 17.00 -0.85
C LYS A 46 5.93 18.45 -1.30
N ARG A 47 6.01 18.71 -2.61
CA ARG A 47 6.00 20.07 -3.18
C ARG A 47 4.63 20.74 -3.01
N ILE A 48 3.55 19.99 -3.24
CA ILE A 48 2.16 20.49 -3.11
C ILE A 48 1.66 20.31 -1.67
N ILE A 49 1.93 19.16 -1.05
CA ILE A 49 1.41 18.83 0.28
C ILE A 49 2.43 19.22 1.36
N VAL A 50 1.99 20.06 2.29
CA VAL A 50 2.80 20.59 3.39
C VAL A 50 2.41 19.89 4.69
N GLY A 51 3.40 19.48 5.49
CA GLY A 51 3.18 18.98 6.86
C GLY A 51 2.51 17.62 7.00
N GLN A 52 2.42 16.84 5.92
CA GLN A 52 1.77 15.52 5.92
C GLN A 52 2.71 14.41 5.47
N ASP A 53 3.97 14.49 5.89
CA ASP A 53 5.04 13.57 5.52
C ASP A 53 4.70 12.10 5.81
N GLN A 54 4.16 11.81 6.99
CA GLN A 54 3.71 10.46 7.36
C GLN A 54 2.54 9.98 6.48
N LEU A 55 1.59 10.87 6.13
CA LEU A 55 0.49 10.52 5.23
C LEU A 55 1.02 10.15 3.84
N VAL A 56 1.93 10.95 3.28
CA VAL A 56 2.53 10.69 1.95
C VAL A 56 3.33 9.39 1.96
N GLU A 57 4.16 9.15 2.98
CA GLU A 57 4.89 7.87 3.16
C GLU A 57 3.91 6.69 3.23
N ARG A 58 2.84 6.79 4.05
CA ARG A 58 1.87 5.71 4.26
C ARG A 58 0.93 5.49 3.07
N MET A 59 0.58 6.51 2.28
CA MET A 59 -0.14 6.33 1.01
C MET A 59 0.68 5.51 0.01
N LEU A 60 1.98 5.81 -0.10
CA LEU A 60 2.90 5.06 -0.96
C LEU A 60 3.13 3.63 -0.46
N VAL A 61 3.35 3.45 0.85
CA VAL A 61 3.47 2.13 1.47
C VAL A 61 2.18 1.31 1.29
N GLY A 62 1.00 1.93 1.40
CA GLY A 62 -0.29 1.27 1.15
C GLY A 62 -0.42 0.80 -0.30
N LEU A 63 -0.08 1.67 -1.26
CA LEU A 63 -0.05 1.34 -2.69
C LEU A 63 0.88 0.17 -2.98
N LEU A 64 2.13 0.21 -2.50
CA LEU A 64 3.14 -0.84 -2.73
C LEU A 64 2.77 -2.16 -2.02
N SER A 65 2.13 -2.08 -0.85
CA SER A 65 1.62 -3.24 -0.11
C SER A 65 0.30 -3.81 -0.68
N LYS A 66 -0.18 -3.26 -1.82
CA LYS A 66 -1.46 -3.64 -2.46
C LYS A 66 -2.67 -3.50 -1.50
N GLY A 67 -2.62 -2.58 -0.53
CA GLY A 67 -3.58 -2.47 0.57
C GLY A 67 -4.28 -1.10 0.69
N HIS A 68 -5.57 -1.13 1.00
CA HIS A 68 -6.42 0.06 1.10
C HIS A 68 -6.18 0.86 2.39
N VAL A 69 -6.44 2.16 2.35
CA VAL A 69 -6.11 3.10 3.45
C VAL A 69 -7.37 3.80 3.95
N LEU A 70 -7.53 3.86 5.27
CA LEU A 70 -8.58 4.60 5.96
C LEU A 70 -7.97 5.87 6.58
N LEU A 71 -8.50 7.03 6.24
CA LEU A 71 -8.01 8.36 6.62
C LEU A 71 -9.00 9.01 7.60
N GLU A 72 -8.75 8.86 8.89
CA GLU A 72 -9.53 9.54 9.92
C GLU A 72 -8.92 10.91 10.21
N GLY A 73 -9.75 11.93 10.34
CA GLY A 73 -9.28 13.26 10.72
C GLY A 73 -10.37 14.31 10.57
N VAL A 74 -10.11 15.48 11.13
CA VAL A 74 -11.01 16.63 11.07
C VAL A 74 -11.24 17.09 9.61
N PRO A 75 -12.32 17.85 9.32
CA PRO A 75 -12.49 18.54 8.04
C PRO A 75 -11.36 19.56 7.78
N GLY A 76 -11.14 19.92 6.52
CA GLY A 76 -10.23 21.02 6.14
C GLY A 76 -8.73 20.69 6.05
N VAL A 77 -8.24 19.58 6.63
CA VAL A 77 -6.80 19.21 6.62
C VAL A 77 -6.31 18.59 5.30
N ALA A 78 -6.76 19.13 4.17
CA ALA A 78 -6.29 18.82 2.81
C ALA A 78 -6.27 17.33 2.36
N LYS A 79 -6.92 16.40 3.08
CA LYS A 79 -6.97 14.95 2.74
C LYS A 79 -7.29 14.67 1.27
N THR A 80 -8.36 15.30 0.74
CA THR A 80 -8.77 15.18 -0.66
C THR A 80 -7.68 15.64 -1.63
N LEU A 81 -7.01 16.76 -1.34
CA LEU A 81 -5.92 17.30 -2.15
C LEU A 81 -4.68 16.39 -2.10
N ALA A 82 -4.34 15.84 -0.93
CA ALA A 82 -3.22 14.91 -0.77
C ALA A 82 -3.44 13.64 -1.61
N VAL A 83 -4.64 13.08 -1.56
CA VAL A 83 -5.03 11.89 -2.34
C VAL A 83 -5.05 12.17 -3.85
N GLU A 84 -5.62 13.28 -4.30
CA GLU A 84 -5.65 13.65 -5.72
C GLU A 84 -4.23 13.95 -6.26
N THR A 85 -3.43 14.70 -5.50
CA THR A 85 -2.02 14.98 -5.82
C THR A 85 -1.25 13.68 -5.95
N PHE A 86 -1.37 12.77 -4.97
CA PHE A 86 -0.73 11.47 -5.01
C PHE A 86 -1.10 10.70 -6.27
N ALA A 87 -2.39 10.54 -6.58
CA ALA A 87 -2.88 9.84 -7.77
C ALA A 87 -2.32 10.43 -9.08
N ARG A 88 -2.28 11.76 -9.20
CA ARG A 88 -1.70 12.46 -10.37
C ARG A 88 -0.18 12.23 -10.50
N VAL A 89 0.55 12.21 -9.39
CA VAL A 89 2.01 12.00 -9.39
C VAL A 89 2.38 10.56 -9.71
N VAL A 90 1.67 9.58 -9.14
CA VAL A 90 1.98 8.15 -9.34
C VAL A 90 1.46 7.59 -10.66
N GLY A 91 0.46 8.23 -11.27
CA GLY A 91 -0.08 7.90 -12.58
C GLY A 91 -1.12 6.77 -12.56
N GLY A 92 -2.26 7.03 -13.18
CA GLY A 92 -3.41 6.11 -13.28
C GLY A 92 -4.72 6.90 -13.37
N THR A 93 -5.85 6.20 -13.54
CA THR A 93 -7.16 6.86 -13.47
C THR A 93 -7.53 7.16 -12.02
N PHE A 94 -8.03 8.37 -11.78
CA PHE A 94 -8.54 8.82 -10.48
C PHE A 94 -10.05 8.97 -10.52
N SER A 95 -10.72 8.60 -9.43
CA SER A 95 -12.15 8.74 -9.23
C SER A 95 -12.44 9.14 -7.79
N ARG A 96 -13.49 9.94 -7.59
CA ARG A 96 -13.94 10.42 -6.28
C ARG A 96 -15.43 10.15 -6.12
N ILE A 97 -15.78 9.50 -5.02
CA ILE A 97 -17.17 9.27 -4.60
C ILE A 97 -17.34 9.96 -3.25
N GLN A 98 -18.29 10.88 -3.16
CA GLN A 98 -18.76 11.42 -1.90
C GLN A 98 -19.82 10.46 -1.35
N PHE A 99 -19.62 9.93 -0.14
CA PHE A 99 -20.61 9.08 0.50
C PHE A 99 -21.68 9.95 1.15
N THR A 100 -22.94 9.63 0.88
CA THR A 100 -24.13 10.35 1.36
C THR A 100 -25.22 9.36 1.78
N PRO A 101 -26.21 9.76 2.60
CA PRO A 101 -27.25 8.85 3.07
C PRO A 101 -28.16 8.27 1.99
N ASP A 102 -28.28 8.96 0.86
CA ASP A 102 -29.10 8.62 -0.31
C ASP A 102 -28.38 7.77 -1.38
N LEU A 103 -27.05 7.65 -1.30
CA LEU A 103 -26.24 6.87 -2.23
C LEU A 103 -26.69 5.40 -2.25
N VAL A 104 -26.76 4.78 -3.44
CA VAL A 104 -27.10 3.35 -3.58
C VAL A 104 -25.93 2.53 -4.16
N PRO A 105 -25.87 1.19 -3.93
CA PRO A 105 -24.75 0.37 -4.42
C PRO A 105 -24.47 0.45 -5.92
N THR A 106 -25.50 0.69 -6.74
CA THR A 106 -25.37 0.86 -8.20
C THR A 106 -24.60 2.12 -8.59
N ASP A 107 -24.60 3.16 -7.74
CA ASP A 107 -23.87 4.41 -7.99
C ASP A 107 -22.36 4.24 -7.79
N ILE A 108 -21.95 3.18 -7.10
CA ILE A 108 -20.54 2.80 -6.91
C ILE A 108 -20.12 1.78 -7.98
N ILE A 109 -20.91 0.72 -8.14
CA ILE A 109 -20.57 -0.44 -8.98
C ILE A 109 -20.80 -0.13 -10.47
N GLY A 110 -21.86 0.60 -10.80
CA GLY A 110 -22.39 0.75 -12.16
C GLY A 110 -23.76 0.08 -12.33
N THR A 111 -24.37 0.33 -13.49
CA THR A 111 -25.74 -0.14 -13.80
C THR A 111 -25.90 -0.51 -15.28
N ARG A 112 -27.07 -1.02 -15.66
CA ARG A 112 -27.44 -1.23 -17.07
C ARG A 112 -28.43 -0.18 -17.52
N ILE A 113 -28.06 0.57 -18.55
CA ILE A 113 -28.89 1.63 -19.14
C ILE A 113 -29.50 1.14 -20.45
N TYR A 114 -30.79 1.40 -20.65
CA TYR A 114 -31.46 1.09 -21.91
C TYR A 114 -31.25 2.23 -22.92
N ARG A 115 -30.49 1.96 -23.99
CA ARG A 115 -30.24 2.94 -25.05
C ARG A 115 -31.32 2.83 -26.12
N GLN A 116 -32.37 3.65 -26.00
CA GLN A 116 -33.53 3.66 -26.90
C GLN A 116 -33.15 3.67 -28.40
N GLY A 117 -32.13 4.46 -28.80
CA GLY A 117 -31.69 4.54 -30.20
C GLY A 117 -31.00 3.28 -30.78
N LYS A 118 -30.80 2.23 -29.98
CA LYS A 118 -30.23 0.94 -30.39
C LYS A 118 -31.06 -0.27 -29.92
N GLU A 119 -32.12 -0.03 -29.16
CA GLU A 119 -32.93 -1.06 -28.47
C GLU A 119 -32.10 -2.04 -27.60
N GLU A 120 -30.92 -1.61 -27.11
CA GLU A 120 -29.99 -2.45 -26.34
C GLU A 120 -29.81 -1.97 -24.88
N PHE A 121 -29.56 -2.92 -23.97
CA PHE A 121 -29.15 -2.65 -22.59
C PHE A 121 -27.62 -2.64 -22.48
N ASP A 122 -27.05 -1.43 -22.56
CA ASP A 122 -25.63 -1.17 -22.38
C ASP A 122 -25.23 -1.20 -20.89
N THR A 123 -23.95 -1.37 -20.58
CA THR A 123 -23.42 -1.40 -19.21
C THR A 123 -22.59 -0.17 -18.93
N GLU A 124 -23.05 0.65 -18.00
CA GLU A 124 -22.34 1.83 -17.53
C GLU A 124 -21.56 1.46 -16.26
N LEU A 125 -20.23 1.47 -16.36
CA LEU A 125 -19.34 1.12 -15.26
C LEU A 125 -19.31 2.26 -14.23
N GLY A 126 -19.42 1.90 -12.96
CA GLY A 126 -19.44 2.88 -11.88
C GLY A 126 -18.05 3.48 -11.59
N PRO A 127 -18.02 4.58 -10.81
CA PRO A 127 -16.81 5.30 -10.42
C PRO A 127 -15.77 4.44 -9.67
N VAL A 128 -16.13 3.25 -9.19
CA VAL A 128 -15.18 2.31 -8.58
C VAL A 128 -14.16 1.73 -9.58
N VAL A 129 -14.43 1.80 -10.90
CA VAL A 129 -13.55 1.28 -11.95
C VAL A 129 -12.46 2.30 -12.33
N ALA A 130 -11.59 2.60 -11.37
CA ALA A 130 -10.42 3.47 -11.53
C ALA A 130 -9.18 2.87 -10.82
N ASN A 131 -7.97 3.33 -11.10
CA ASN A 131 -6.77 2.92 -10.37
C ASN A 131 -6.79 3.43 -8.92
N PHE A 132 -7.22 4.68 -8.72
CA PHE A 132 -7.28 5.36 -7.45
C PHE A 132 -8.70 5.84 -7.17
N LEU A 133 -9.27 5.37 -6.07
CA LEU A 133 -10.58 5.77 -5.62
C LEU A 133 -10.51 6.50 -4.27
N LEU A 134 -10.96 7.75 -4.25
CA LEU A 134 -11.26 8.48 -3.02
C LEU A 134 -12.73 8.25 -2.64
N ALA A 135 -12.96 7.57 -1.52
CA ALA A 135 -14.28 7.37 -0.93
C ALA A 135 -14.44 8.34 0.26
N ASP A 136 -14.90 9.56 -0.01
CA ASP A 136 -15.01 10.59 1.02
C ASP A 136 -16.18 10.33 1.96
N GLU A 137 -15.94 10.48 3.27
CA GLU A 137 -16.94 10.36 4.35
C GLU A 137 -17.69 9.01 4.34
N ILE A 138 -16.96 7.90 4.21
CA ILE A 138 -17.53 6.53 4.09
C ILE A 138 -18.54 6.18 5.20
N ASN A 139 -18.42 6.81 6.37
CA ASN A 139 -19.36 6.68 7.49
C ASN A 139 -20.72 7.37 7.28
N ARG A 140 -20.99 8.10 6.19
CA ARG A 140 -22.28 8.77 5.94
C ARG A 140 -23.25 7.97 5.06
N ALA A 141 -22.79 6.93 4.36
CA ALA A 141 -23.68 6.07 3.56
C ALA A 141 -24.16 4.84 4.35
N PRO A 142 -25.35 4.29 4.02
CA PRO A 142 -25.86 3.07 4.66
C PRO A 142 -24.93 1.85 4.53
N ALA A 143 -25.01 0.93 5.49
CA ALA A 143 -24.14 -0.26 5.55
C ALA A 143 -24.14 -1.15 4.29
N LYS A 144 -25.22 -1.13 3.48
CA LYS A 144 -25.29 -1.83 2.18
C LYS A 144 -24.33 -1.23 1.14
N VAL A 145 -24.18 0.10 1.15
CA VAL A 145 -23.31 0.87 0.25
C VAL A 145 -21.84 0.69 0.64
N GLN A 146 -21.57 0.76 1.95
CA GLN A 146 -20.26 0.43 2.52
C GLN A 146 -19.86 -1.01 2.15
N SER A 147 -20.77 -1.98 2.31
CA SER A 147 -20.53 -3.39 1.94
C SER A 147 -20.20 -3.57 0.46
N ALA A 148 -20.90 -2.86 -0.44
CA ALA A 148 -20.64 -2.89 -1.87
C ALA A 148 -19.21 -2.42 -2.23
N LEU A 149 -18.75 -1.31 -1.66
CA LEU A 149 -17.36 -0.85 -1.87
C LEU A 149 -16.35 -1.88 -1.34
N LEU A 150 -16.61 -2.45 -0.17
CA LEU A 150 -15.72 -3.42 0.50
C LEU A 150 -15.67 -4.79 -0.20
N GLU A 151 -16.74 -5.18 -0.89
CA GLU A 151 -16.76 -6.33 -1.79
C GLU A 151 -15.82 -6.08 -2.98
N VAL A 152 -15.95 -4.91 -3.64
CA VAL A 152 -15.08 -4.55 -4.78
C VAL A 152 -13.60 -4.43 -4.38
N MET A 153 -13.31 -3.92 -3.18
CA MET A 153 -11.95 -3.94 -2.59
C MET A 153 -11.38 -5.35 -2.44
N GLN A 154 -12.21 -6.32 -2.02
CA GLN A 154 -11.76 -7.69 -1.75
C GLN A 154 -11.69 -8.56 -3.02
N GLU A 155 -12.63 -8.39 -3.94
CA GLU A 155 -12.78 -9.19 -5.17
C GLU A 155 -12.03 -8.62 -6.37
N ARG A 156 -11.67 -7.33 -6.36
CA ARG A 156 -10.98 -6.60 -7.44
C ARG A 156 -11.66 -6.71 -8.82
N LYS A 157 -12.98 -6.85 -8.82
CA LYS A 157 -13.84 -6.91 -9.99
C LYS A 157 -15.24 -6.41 -9.63
N VAL A 158 -16.01 -6.00 -10.64
CA VAL A 158 -17.43 -5.69 -10.51
C VAL A 158 -18.27 -6.63 -11.37
N SER A 159 -19.46 -7.00 -10.91
CA SER A 159 -20.38 -7.88 -11.64
C SER A 159 -21.70 -7.15 -11.88
N ILE A 160 -22.02 -6.89 -13.15
CA ILE A 160 -23.22 -6.13 -13.56
C ILE A 160 -24.01 -6.95 -14.57
N GLY A 161 -25.25 -7.30 -14.22
CA GLY A 161 -26.17 -8.01 -15.11
C GLY A 161 -25.64 -9.33 -15.70
N GLY A 162 -24.83 -10.07 -14.94
CA GLY A 162 -24.22 -11.34 -15.36
C GLY A 162 -22.88 -11.22 -16.09
N LYS A 163 -22.38 -10.01 -16.36
CA LYS A 163 -21.01 -9.77 -16.88
C LYS A 163 -20.09 -9.33 -15.75
N THR A 164 -18.87 -9.86 -15.71
CA THR A 164 -17.82 -9.48 -14.74
C THR A 164 -16.76 -8.63 -15.44
N PHE A 165 -16.35 -7.53 -14.79
CA PHE A 165 -15.34 -6.59 -15.28
C PHE A 165 -14.21 -6.50 -14.23
N PRO A 166 -12.95 -6.80 -14.58
CA PRO A 166 -11.83 -6.64 -13.66
C PRO A 166 -11.54 -5.15 -13.42
N LEU A 167 -11.06 -4.81 -12.22
CA LEU A 167 -10.58 -3.45 -11.95
C LEU A 167 -9.19 -3.20 -12.56
N PRO A 168 -8.82 -1.94 -12.82
CA PRO A 168 -7.46 -1.57 -13.21
C PRO A 168 -6.41 -2.04 -12.20
N ASN A 169 -5.19 -2.34 -12.68
CA ASN A 169 -4.03 -2.65 -11.84
C ASN A 169 -2.98 -1.54 -11.99
N PRO A 170 -2.44 -0.94 -10.91
CA PRO A 170 -2.81 -1.14 -9.51
C PRO A 170 -4.21 -0.61 -9.16
N PHE A 171 -4.80 -1.13 -8.09
CA PHE A 171 -6.05 -0.64 -7.49
C PHE A 171 -5.81 -0.23 -6.03
N LEU A 172 -6.15 1.01 -5.69
CA LEU A 172 -6.07 1.55 -4.33
C LEU A 172 -7.36 2.33 -4.00
N VAL A 173 -7.87 2.08 -2.79
CA VAL A 173 -8.99 2.84 -2.22
C VAL A 173 -8.46 3.58 -1.00
N MET A 174 -8.73 4.88 -0.96
CA MET A 174 -8.47 5.76 0.16
C MET A 174 -9.83 6.27 0.64
N ALA A 175 -10.29 5.78 1.79
CA ALA A 175 -11.58 6.16 2.36
C ALA A 175 -11.36 7.19 3.46
N THR A 176 -12.13 8.28 3.50
CA THR A 176 -12.03 9.27 4.59
C THR A 176 -13.16 9.09 5.61
N GLN A 177 -12.86 9.36 6.88
CA GLN A 177 -13.83 9.41 7.97
C GLN A 177 -13.69 10.72 8.74
N ASN A 178 -14.84 11.29 9.11
CA ASN A 178 -14.94 12.46 9.99
C ASN A 178 -15.37 11.98 11.40
N PRO A 179 -14.52 12.11 12.43
CA PRO A 179 -14.82 11.60 13.77
C PRO A 179 -15.78 12.49 14.59
N ILE A 180 -16.08 13.71 14.13
CA ILE A 180 -16.87 14.72 14.88
C ILE A 180 -18.35 14.71 14.46
N GLU A 181 -18.71 14.02 13.38
CA GLU A 181 -20.08 14.03 12.85
C GLU A 181 -20.95 13.02 13.60
N HIS A 182 -21.97 13.52 14.32
CA HIS A 182 -22.85 12.70 15.17
C HIS A 182 -24.21 12.38 14.55
N GLU A 183 -24.61 13.08 13.48
CA GLU A 183 -25.89 12.91 12.80
C GLU A 183 -25.71 12.17 11.47
N GLY A 184 -26.59 11.21 11.16
CA GLY A 184 -26.56 10.48 9.90
C GLY A 184 -25.36 9.54 9.71
N VAL A 185 -24.60 9.23 10.76
CA VAL A 185 -23.40 8.39 10.67
C VAL A 185 -23.66 6.90 10.96
N TYR A 186 -23.14 6.07 10.07
CA TYR A 186 -23.10 4.61 10.11
C TYR A 186 -21.64 4.16 10.31
N PRO A 187 -21.21 3.85 11.55
CA PRO A 187 -19.83 3.42 11.79
C PRO A 187 -19.55 2.10 11.08
N LEU A 188 -18.37 1.99 10.44
CA LEU A 188 -17.94 0.75 9.80
C LEU A 188 -17.81 -0.37 10.85
N PRO A 189 -18.52 -1.51 10.71
CA PRO A 189 -18.31 -2.69 11.54
C PRO A 189 -16.85 -3.15 11.56
N GLU A 190 -16.40 -3.79 12.64
CA GLU A 190 -15.01 -4.22 12.82
C GLU A 190 -14.52 -5.13 11.68
N ALA A 191 -15.34 -6.10 11.27
CA ALA A 191 -15.04 -6.99 10.15
C ALA A 191 -14.92 -6.24 8.81
N GLN A 192 -15.53 -5.06 8.69
CA GLN A 192 -15.37 -4.18 7.53
C GLN A 192 -14.08 -3.36 7.63
N ARG A 193 -13.78 -2.80 8.82
CA ARG A 193 -12.53 -2.07 9.10
C ARG A 193 -11.29 -2.96 8.86
N ASP A 194 -11.31 -4.23 9.24
CA ASP A 194 -10.18 -5.18 9.06
C ASP A 194 -9.76 -5.40 7.59
N ARG A 195 -10.59 -4.98 6.61
CA ARG A 195 -10.25 -4.99 5.17
C ARG A 195 -9.29 -3.85 4.76
N PHE A 196 -9.19 -2.77 5.52
CA PHE A 196 -8.20 -1.72 5.30
C PHE A 196 -6.85 -2.13 5.87
N LEU A 197 -5.77 -1.90 5.14
CA LEU A 197 -4.41 -2.16 5.61
C LEU A 197 -4.07 -1.21 6.77
N PHE A 198 -4.26 0.09 6.55
CA PHE A 198 -3.96 1.16 7.51
C PHE A 198 -5.21 1.92 7.93
N LYS A 199 -5.23 2.39 9.19
CA LYS A 199 -5.97 3.57 9.64
C LYS A 199 -4.98 4.66 10.06
N ILE A 200 -4.88 5.71 9.26
CA ILE A 200 -4.02 6.88 9.50
C ILE A 200 -4.87 7.98 10.12
N ASN A 201 -4.38 8.58 11.20
CA ASN A 201 -4.98 9.76 11.81
C ASN A 201 -4.31 11.01 11.24
N VAL A 202 -5.09 11.98 10.75
CA VAL A 202 -4.59 13.25 10.20
C VAL A 202 -5.06 14.39 11.09
N GLY A 203 -4.11 15.01 11.80
CA GLY A 203 -4.34 16.18 12.66
C GLY A 203 -4.33 17.50 11.88
N TYR A 204 -4.52 18.60 12.62
CA TYR A 204 -4.25 19.94 12.09
C TYR A 204 -2.74 20.15 11.87
N PRO A 205 -2.34 20.96 10.86
CA PRO A 205 -0.94 21.35 10.69
C PRO A 205 -0.43 22.16 11.90
N SER A 206 0.87 22.12 12.13
CA SER A 206 1.55 23.06 13.03
C SER A 206 1.50 24.51 12.49
N PRO A 207 1.70 25.55 13.33
CA PRO A 207 1.73 26.94 12.87
C PRO A 207 2.79 27.21 11.78
N GLU A 208 3.87 26.45 11.76
CA GLU A 208 4.93 26.50 10.75
C GLU A 208 4.45 25.95 9.41
N GLU A 209 3.78 24.81 9.43
CA GLU A 209 3.20 24.16 8.26
C GLU A 209 2.02 24.96 7.71
N GLU A 210 1.15 25.52 8.57
CA GLU A 210 0.05 26.38 8.17
C GLU A 210 0.55 27.67 7.48
N ARG A 211 1.62 28.28 8.01
CA ARG A 211 2.28 29.43 7.38
C ARG A 211 2.83 29.08 5.99
N GLU A 212 3.43 27.91 5.84
CA GLU A 212 3.95 27.42 4.55
C GLU A 212 2.81 27.06 3.57
N ILE A 213 1.67 26.54 4.05
CA ILE A 213 0.45 26.37 3.24
C ILE A 213 -0.01 27.73 2.69
N ILE A 214 -0.06 28.77 3.52
CA ILE A 214 -0.43 30.13 3.09
C ILE A 214 0.53 30.64 2.00
N TYR A 215 1.85 30.46 2.16
CA TYR A 215 2.81 30.91 1.15
C TYR A 215 2.73 30.12 -0.17
N ARG A 216 2.54 28.79 -0.13
CA ARG A 216 2.47 27.97 -1.35
C ARG A 216 1.14 28.07 -2.09
N MET A 217 0.03 28.13 -1.35
CA MET A 217 -1.33 28.05 -1.92
C MET A 217 -1.96 29.43 -2.15
N GLY A 218 -1.49 30.48 -1.48
CA GLY A 218 -2.15 31.80 -1.44
C GLY A 218 -2.10 32.65 -2.72
N VAL A 219 -1.27 32.30 -3.71
CA VAL A 219 -1.15 33.07 -4.98
C VAL A 219 -1.40 32.19 -6.20
N ARG A 220 -0.55 31.20 -6.44
CA ARG A 220 -0.70 30.24 -7.54
C ARG A 220 -0.30 28.85 -7.04
N PRO A 221 -1.27 27.99 -6.68
CA PRO A 221 -1.00 26.63 -6.26
C PRO A 221 -0.11 25.88 -7.26
N PRO A 222 0.91 25.13 -6.79
CA PRO A 222 1.74 24.32 -7.66
C PRO A 222 0.93 23.15 -8.23
N GLU A 223 1.00 22.94 -9.54
CA GLU A 223 0.39 21.78 -10.19
C GLU A 223 1.30 20.54 -10.04
N PRO A 224 0.74 19.35 -9.70
CA PRO A 224 1.48 18.09 -9.68
C PRO A 224 1.83 17.63 -11.10
N LYS A 225 3.05 17.15 -11.27
CA LYS A 225 3.51 16.44 -12.48
C LYS A 225 3.48 14.94 -12.25
N GLN A 226 3.08 14.20 -13.27
CA GLN A 226 3.19 12.75 -13.25
C GLN A 226 4.68 12.34 -13.32
N ILE A 227 5.12 11.50 -12.38
CA ILE A 227 6.50 11.00 -12.27
C ILE A 227 6.57 9.50 -12.59
N LEU A 228 5.54 8.73 -12.21
CA LEU A 228 5.40 7.30 -12.43
C LEU A 228 4.26 6.99 -13.40
N ASN A 229 4.19 5.74 -13.87
CA ASN A 229 3.02 5.21 -14.57
C ASN A 229 2.59 3.87 -13.93
N THR A 230 1.40 3.38 -14.29
CA THR A 230 0.84 2.14 -13.72
C THR A 230 1.73 0.91 -13.92
N GLY A 231 2.54 0.85 -14.97
CA GLY A 231 3.52 -0.23 -15.18
C GLY A 231 4.67 -0.19 -14.17
N ASP A 232 5.23 0.99 -13.91
CA ASP A 232 6.22 1.18 -12.85
C ASP A 232 5.66 0.82 -11.48
N LEU A 233 4.40 1.18 -11.19
CA LEU A 233 3.76 0.85 -9.91
C LEU A 233 3.61 -0.66 -9.69
N VAL A 234 3.27 -1.43 -10.73
CA VAL A 234 3.19 -2.89 -10.63
C VAL A 234 4.58 -3.50 -10.40
N ARG A 235 5.61 -3.01 -11.11
CA ARG A 235 7.01 -3.42 -10.88
C ARG A 235 7.47 -3.13 -9.45
N LEU A 236 7.26 -1.91 -8.96
CA LEU A 236 7.64 -1.48 -7.60
C LEU A 236 6.86 -2.25 -6.52
N GLN A 237 5.59 -2.58 -6.77
CA GLN A 237 4.80 -3.47 -5.92
C GLN A 237 5.40 -4.87 -5.79
N ASP A 238 5.93 -5.43 -6.88
CA ASP A 238 6.53 -6.76 -6.87
C ASP A 238 7.95 -6.76 -6.27
N VAL A 239 8.73 -5.68 -6.46
CA VAL A 239 10.00 -5.46 -5.75
C VAL A 239 9.77 -5.35 -4.25
N ALA A 240 8.79 -4.52 -3.83
CA ALA A 240 8.38 -4.40 -2.43
C ALA A 240 7.95 -5.77 -1.86
N ALA A 241 7.13 -6.53 -2.59
CA ALA A 241 6.68 -7.84 -2.14
C ALA A 241 7.83 -8.84 -1.88
N ASN A 242 8.95 -8.73 -2.59
CA ASN A 242 10.12 -9.61 -2.47
C ASN A 242 11.23 -9.10 -1.54
N ASN A 243 11.09 -7.90 -0.96
CA ASN A 243 12.05 -7.30 -0.02
C ASN A 243 12.34 -8.24 1.19
N PHE A 244 13.61 -8.38 1.57
CA PHE A 244 14.04 -9.39 2.53
C PHE A 244 13.55 -9.10 3.96
N VAL A 245 13.00 -10.13 4.61
CA VAL A 245 12.54 -10.06 6.00
C VAL A 245 13.17 -11.21 6.78
N HIS A 246 13.99 -10.86 7.79
CA HIS A 246 14.58 -11.85 8.68
C HIS A 246 13.51 -12.55 9.54
N HIS A 247 13.62 -13.86 9.76
CA HIS A 247 12.62 -14.65 10.48
C HIS A 247 12.29 -14.07 11.87
N ALA A 248 13.29 -13.56 12.60
CA ALA A 248 13.09 -12.93 13.90
C ALA A 248 12.14 -11.71 13.89
N LEU A 249 11.99 -11.01 12.75
CA LEU A 249 10.97 -9.96 12.57
C LEU A 249 9.58 -10.56 12.42
N VAL A 250 9.44 -11.64 11.66
CA VAL A 250 8.17 -12.37 11.51
C VAL A 250 7.73 -12.91 12.88
N ASP A 251 8.63 -13.51 13.63
CA ASP A 251 8.37 -14.00 14.99
C ASP A 251 7.98 -12.85 15.93
N TYR A 252 8.65 -11.70 15.84
CA TYR A 252 8.28 -10.50 16.62
C TYR A 252 6.87 -10.01 16.28
N VAL A 253 6.51 -9.91 15.00
CA VAL A 253 5.17 -9.51 14.56
C VAL A 253 4.11 -10.51 15.02
N VAL A 254 4.41 -11.81 14.98
CA VAL A 254 3.52 -12.85 15.54
C VAL A 254 3.36 -12.67 17.05
N ARG A 255 4.44 -12.43 17.80
CA ARG A 255 4.37 -12.15 19.26
C ARG A 255 3.53 -10.91 19.57
N VAL A 256 3.73 -9.80 18.85
CA VAL A 256 2.96 -8.56 19.02
C VAL A 256 1.47 -8.79 18.74
N VAL A 257 1.11 -9.42 17.61
CA VAL A 257 -0.30 -9.68 17.29
C VAL A 257 -0.92 -10.68 18.27
N PHE A 258 -0.18 -11.71 18.70
CA PHE A 258 -0.63 -12.66 19.72
C PHE A 258 -0.86 -11.98 21.08
N ALA A 259 0.00 -11.05 21.47
CA ALA A 259 -0.13 -10.25 22.70
C ALA A 259 -1.41 -9.42 22.74
N THR A 260 -1.97 -9.01 21.58
CA THR A 260 -3.28 -8.34 21.53
C THR A 260 -4.45 -9.27 21.81
N ARG A 261 -4.27 -10.60 21.69
CA ARG A 261 -5.33 -11.61 21.87
C ARG A 261 -5.28 -12.29 23.24
N ASN A 262 -4.06 -12.59 23.72
CA ASN A 262 -3.80 -13.24 25.01
C ASN A 262 -2.80 -12.42 25.85
N PRO A 263 -3.09 -11.12 26.14
CA PRO A 263 -2.18 -10.23 26.87
C PRO A 263 -1.82 -10.75 28.27
N GLU A 264 -2.71 -11.52 28.91
CA GLU A 264 -2.49 -12.14 30.21
C GLU A 264 -1.28 -13.11 30.24
N GLN A 265 -0.95 -13.75 29.11
CA GLN A 265 0.20 -14.66 29.00
C GLN A 265 1.55 -13.92 29.06
N LEU A 266 1.52 -12.60 28.92
CA LEU A 266 2.67 -11.69 29.04
C LEU A 266 2.57 -10.79 30.27
N GLY A 267 1.66 -11.10 31.21
CA GLY A 267 1.44 -10.34 32.44
C GLY A 267 0.66 -9.03 32.27
N MET A 268 0.11 -8.74 31.09
CA MET A 268 -0.65 -7.52 30.81
C MET A 268 -2.14 -7.69 31.17
N ASN A 269 -2.43 -7.84 32.46
CA ASN A 269 -3.81 -7.96 32.96
C ASN A 269 -4.63 -6.67 32.72
N ASP A 270 -3.96 -5.52 32.69
CA ASP A 270 -4.46 -4.22 32.27
C ASP A 270 -5.00 -4.27 30.81
N VAL A 271 -4.17 -4.71 29.87
CA VAL A 271 -4.58 -4.87 28.47
C VAL A 271 -5.67 -5.92 28.33
N LYS A 272 -5.70 -6.95 29.19
CA LYS A 272 -6.80 -7.93 29.19
C LYS A 272 -8.15 -7.33 29.58
N SER A 273 -8.19 -6.42 30.57
CA SER A 273 -9.42 -5.67 30.86
C SER A 273 -9.81 -4.69 29.75
N TRP A 274 -8.85 -4.19 28.97
CA TRP A 274 -9.12 -3.20 27.93
C TRP A 274 -9.56 -3.77 26.59
N VAL A 275 -9.12 -4.98 26.23
CA VAL A 275 -9.34 -5.56 24.89
C VAL A 275 -10.34 -6.70 24.94
N ALA A 276 -11.51 -6.48 24.33
CA ALA A 276 -12.51 -7.52 24.09
C ALA A 276 -12.05 -8.52 23.02
N PHE A 277 -11.53 -8.01 21.88
CA PHE A 277 -10.98 -8.83 20.80
C PHE A 277 -9.71 -8.21 20.20
N GLY A 278 -8.66 -9.03 20.13
CA GLY A 278 -7.37 -8.68 19.54
C GLY A 278 -7.34 -8.78 18.01
N ALA A 279 -6.26 -8.29 17.42
CA ALA A 279 -6.15 -8.11 15.96
C ALA A 279 -6.10 -9.44 15.18
N SER A 280 -6.75 -9.49 14.02
CA SER A 280 -6.83 -10.70 13.18
C SER A 280 -5.49 -11.08 12.52
N PRO A 281 -5.33 -12.27 11.90
CA PRO A 281 -4.12 -12.62 11.14
C PRO A 281 -3.81 -11.66 9.97
N ARG A 282 -4.80 -10.88 9.50
CA ARG A 282 -4.57 -9.80 8.52
C ARG A 282 -3.63 -8.72 9.06
N ALA A 283 -3.56 -8.53 10.38
CA ALA A 283 -2.58 -7.63 11.01
C ALA A 283 -1.15 -8.11 10.76
N SER A 284 -0.86 -9.40 10.98
CA SER A 284 0.48 -9.95 10.78
C SER A 284 0.93 -9.86 9.32
N LEU A 285 0.04 -10.20 8.38
CA LEU A 285 0.29 -10.04 6.94
C LEU A 285 0.49 -8.57 6.57
N GLY A 286 -0.36 -7.68 7.08
CA GLY A 286 -0.30 -6.24 6.84
C GLY A 286 0.99 -5.60 7.36
N ILE A 287 1.40 -5.90 8.60
CA ILE A 287 2.65 -5.37 9.17
C ILE A 287 3.85 -5.78 8.32
N ILE A 288 3.95 -7.05 7.89
CA ILE A 288 5.08 -7.53 7.08
C ILE A 288 5.07 -6.91 5.67
N ALA A 289 3.93 -6.83 5.00
CA ALA A 289 3.81 -6.19 3.68
C ALA A 289 4.15 -4.69 3.75
N SER A 290 3.65 -4.00 4.77
CA SER A 290 3.94 -2.59 5.03
C SER A 290 5.40 -2.36 5.37
N ALA A 291 6.03 -3.18 6.21
CA ALA A 291 7.43 -3.03 6.58
C ALA A 291 8.37 -3.27 5.39
N ARG A 292 8.07 -4.24 4.52
CA ARG A 292 8.76 -4.45 3.23
C ARG A 292 8.67 -3.23 2.31
N SER A 293 7.47 -2.71 2.13
CA SER A 293 7.24 -1.52 1.31
C SER A 293 7.91 -0.27 1.90
N LEU A 294 7.90 -0.14 3.23
CA LEU A 294 8.55 0.97 3.94
C LEU A 294 10.08 0.91 3.84
N ALA A 295 10.68 -0.28 3.92
CA ALA A 295 12.10 -0.46 3.68
C ALA A 295 12.49 -0.01 2.26
N LEU A 296 11.73 -0.41 1.23
CA LEU A 296 11.97 0.02 -0.15
C LEU A 296 11.81 1.54 -0.32
N VAL A 297 10.76 2.13 0.25
CA VAL A 297 10.53 3.59 0.26
C VAL A 297 11.67 4.36 0.96
N ARG A 298 12.35 3.72 1.92
CA ARG A 298 13.52 4.23 2.64
C ARG A 298 14.86 3.73 2.07
N GLY A 299 14.87 3.29 0.81
CA GLY A 299 16.09 2.98 0.06
C GLY A 299 16.75 1.64 0.38
N ARG A 300 16.04 0.67 0.96
CA ARG A 300 16.59 -0.60 1.44
C ARG A 300 15.85 -1.82 0.90
N ASP A 301 16.61 -2.83 0.50
CA ASP A 301 16.17 -4.18 0.07
C ASP A 301 16.01 -5.18 1.23
N TYR A 302 16.22 -4.74 2.47
CA TYR A 302 15.93 -5.49 3.69
C TYR A 302 15.20 -4.64 4.73
N VAL A 303 14.29 -5.30 5.45
CA VAL A 303 13.52 -4.73 6.56
C VAL A 303 14.34 -4.72 7.85
N ILE A 304 14.30 -3.62 8.61
CA ILE A 304 14.89 -3.51 9.96
C ILE A 304 13.78 -3.44 11.03
N PRO A 305 14.09 -3.67 12.33
CA PRO A 305 13.08 -3.62 13.38
C PRO A 305 12.27 -2.32 13.43
N GLN A 306 12.91 -1.18 13.12
CA GLN A 306 12.24 0.13 13.11
C GLN A 306 11.10 0.19 12.08
N ASP A 307 11.27 -0.37 10.88
CA ASP A 307 10.21 -0.34 9.86
C ASP A 307 8.97 -1.13 10.30
N VAL A 308 9.17 -2.17 11.10
CA VAL A 308 8.08 -2.96 11.69
C VAL A 308 7.38 -2.16 12.81
N VAL A 309 8.15 -1.54 13.70
CA VAL A 309 7.60 -0.72 14.80
C VAL A 309 6.83 0.49 14.24
N ASP A 310 7.35 1.17 13.21
CA ASP A 310 6.75 2.36 12.61
C ASP A 310 5.38 2.12 11.96
N VAL A 311 5.12 0.89 11.46
CA VAL A 311 3.84 0.55 10.80
C VAL A 311 2.83 -0.11 11.73
N ILE A 312 3.27 -0.68 12.87
CA ILE A 312 2.38 -1.39 13.81
C ILE A 312 1.19 -0.53 14.27
N PRO A 313 1.35 0.74 14.71
CA PRO A 313 0.22 1.56 15.13
C PRO A 313 -0.84 1.74 14.04
N ASP A 314 -0.43 2.05 12.82
CA ASP A 314 -1.35 2.29 11.70
C ASP A 314 -2.05 1.01 11.22
N VAL A 315 -1.44 -0.18 11.41
CA VAL A 315 -2.06 -1.47 11.07
C VAL A 315 -2.96 -1.98 12.21
N LEU A 316 -2.64 -1.74 13.48
CA LEU A 316 -3.40 -2.27 14.63
C LEU A 316 -4.54 -1.37 15.12
N ARG A 317 -4.46 -0.03 14.96
CA ARG A 317 -5.40 0.95 15.52
C ARG A 317 -6.88 0.62 15.29
N HIS A 318 -7.22 0.09 14.11
CA HIS A 318 -8.58 -0.27 13.70
C HIS A 318 -8.91 -1.76 13.78
N ARG A 319 -7.99 -2.58 14.32
CA ARG A 319 -8.13 -4.03 14.48
C ARG A 319 -8.29 -4.47 15.94
N LEU A 320 -8.28 -3.54 16.88
CA LEU A 320 -8.53 -3.80 18.29
C LEU A 320 -9.97 -3.41 18.65
N VAL A 321 -10.66 -4.31 19.33
CA VAL A 321 -11.99 -4.07 19.89
C VAL A 321 -11.83 -3.86 21.39
N LEU A 322 -12.20 -2.67 21.86
CA LEU A 322 -12.07 -2.30 23.27
C LEU A 322 -13.33 -2.69 24.04
N THR A 323 -13.20 -2.94 25.34
CA THR A 323 -14.33 -3.18 26.24
C THR A 323 -15.10 -1.88 26.51
N TYR A 324 -16.36 -1.99 26.92
CA TYR A 324 -17.16 -0.82 27.31
C TYR A 324 -16.52 -0.05 28.46
N ASP A 325 -15.97 -0.75 29.45
CA ASP A 325 -15.29 -0.15 30.61
C ASP A 325 -14.05 0.64 30.15
N ALA A 326 -13.26 0.10 29.22
CA ALA A 326 -12.10 0.80 28.66
C ALA A 326 -12.48 2.07 27.88
N LEU A 327 -13.61 2.04 27.16
CA LEU A 327 -14.13 3.23 26.49
C LEU A 327 -14.65 4.28 27.48
N ALA A 328 -15.20 3.86 28.62
CA ALA A 328 -15.61 4.75 29.71
C ALA A 328 -14.41 5.37 30.45
N ASP A 329 -13.31 4.62 30.58
CA ASP A 329 -12.02 5.07 31.13
C ASP A 329 -11.15 5.85 30.11
N GLU A 330 -11.72 6.25 28.96
CA GLU A 330 -11.05 6.97 27.86
C GLU A 330 -9.80 6.26 27.28
N ILE A 331 -9.67 4.95 27.48
CA ILE A 331 -8.56 4.15 26.95
C ILE A 331 -8.68 4.04 25.43
N SER A 332 -7.66 4.54 24.72
CA SER A 332 -7.58 4.45 23.26
C SER A 332 -6.82 3.21 22.80
N SER A 333 -7.07 2.77 21.56
CA SER A 333 -6.30 1.71 20.92
C SER A 333 -4.79 2.02 20.88
N GLU A 334 -4.43 3.31 20.89
CA GLU A 334 -3.03 3.76 20.87
C GLU A 334 -2.32 3.51 22.20
N ILE A 335 -3.01 3.74 23.33
CA ILE A 335 -2.53 3.36 24.68
C ILE A 335 -2.28 1.84 24.73
N VAL A 336 -3.23 1.04 24.24
CA VAL A 336 -3.10 -0.42 24.17
C VAL A 336 -1.90 -0.86 23.32
N ILE A 337 -1.75 -0.29 22.11
CA ILE A 337 -0.64 -0.65 21.20
C ILE A 337 0.71 -0.28 21.82
N ASN A 338 0.83 0.92 22.40
CA ASN A 338 2.05 1.36 23.07
C ASN A 338 2.40 0.45 24.26
N ARG A 339 1.41 0.04 25.05
CA ARG A 339 1.59 -0.90 26.16
C ARG A 339 2.09 -2.28 25.70
N VAL A 340 1.54 -2.81 24.62
CA VAL A 340 2.01 -4.06 24.00
C VAL A 340 3.43 -3.91 23.46
N LEU A 341 3.73 -2.83 22.73
CA LEU A 341 5.07 -2.58 22.15
C LEU A 341 6.16 -2.42 23.22
N GLN A 342 5.84 -1.79 24.37
CA GLN A 342 6.76 -1.68 25.51
C GLN A 342 7.03 -3.03 26.21
N THR A 343 6.11 -3.99 26.10
CA THR A 343 6.18 -5.27 26.82
C THR A 343 6.79 -6.38 25.95
N VAL A 344 6.49 -6.40 24.65
CA VAL A 344 7.03 -7.40 23.74
C VAL A 344 8.45 -7.01 23.30
N ALA A 345 9.45 -7.73 23.81
CA ALA A 345 10.85 -7.48 23.51
C ALA A 345 11.15 -7.50 21.98
N MET A 346 11.83 -6.43 21.53
CA MET A 346 12.30 -6.29 20.16
C MET A 346 13.30 -7.40 19.79
N PRO A 347 13.32 -7.86 18.53
CA PRO A 347 14.25 -8.88 18.09
C PRO A 347 15.66 -8.32 17.98
N GLN A 348 16.64 -9.02 18.57
CA GLN A 348 18.06 -8.73 18.30
C GLN A 348 18.44 -9.34 16.95
N ILE A 349 18.71 -8.48 15.97
CA ILE A 349 19.15 -8.87 14.64
C ILE A 349 20.61 -8.47 14.50
N ASN A 350 21.49 -9.43 14.75
CA ASN A 350 22.90 -9.29 14.37
C ASN A 350 22.97 -9.42 12.85
N ALA A 351 22.94 -8.27 12.16
CA ALA A 351 23.14 -8.21 10.72
C ALA A 351 24.58 -8.66 10.40
N VAL A 352 24.74 -9.96 10.10
CA VAL A 352 25.95 -10.49 9.47
C VAL A 352 25.80 -10.22 7.97
N PRO A 353 26.57 -9.30 7.36
CA PRO A 353 26.56 -9.16 5.92
C PRO A 353 27.03 -10.48 5.33
N GLN A 354 26.27 -11.05 4.37
CA GLN A 354 26.80 -12.16 3.60
C GLN A 354 27.98 -11.64 2.79
N GLN A 355 29.19 -11.90 3.29
CA GLN A 355 30.40 -11.73 2.50
C GLN A 355 30.30 -12.71 1.33
N GLY A 356 29.99 -12.19 0.14
CA GLY A 356 30.08 -12.95 -1.09
C GLY A 356 31.46 -13.59 -1.19
N HIS A 357 31.52 -14.85 -1.61
CA HIS A 357 32.76 -15.64 -1.62
C HIS A 357 33.93 -14.84 -2.23
N SER A 358 34.90 -14.49 -1.39
CA SER A 358 36.15 -13.91 -1.84
C SER A 358 36.89 -14.95 -2.66
N VAL A 359 36.90 -14.75 -3.98
CA VAL A 359 37.69 -15.56 -4.90
C VAL A 359 39.16 -15.44 -4.47
N SER A 360 39.76 -16.53 -4.01
CA SER A 360 41.17 -16.55 -3.61
C SER A 360 42.04 -16.07 -4.79
N PRO A 361 42.95 -15.10 -4.58
CA PRO A 361 43.81 -14.63 -5.65
C PRO A 361 44.71 -15.76 -6.14
N VAL A 362 44.70 -16.01 -7.45
CA VAL A 362 45.57 -17.00 -8.09
C VAL A 362 47.02 -16.58 -7.90
N MET A 363 47.76 -17.34 -7.08
CA MET A 363 49.16 -17.09 -6.77
C MET A 363 50.01 -17.37 -8.02
N GLN A 364 50.39 -16.31 -8.74
CA GLN A 364 51.34 -16.41 -9.84
C GLN A 364 52.71 -16.86 -9.30
N THR A 365 53.17 -18.03 -9.77
CA THR A 365 54.49 -18.57 -9.46
C THR A 365 55.57 -17.78 -10.20
N ALA A 366 56.25 -16.89 -9.48
CA ALA A 366 57.38 -16.15 -10.00
C ALA A 366 58.58 -17.09 -10.23
N THR A 367 58.94 -17.30 -11.50
CA THR A 367 60.14 -18.03 -11.90
C THR A 367 61.39 -17.16 -11.72
N ALA A 368 62.14 -17.39 -10.64
CA ALA A 368 63.41 -16.71 -10.42
C ALA A 368 64.51 -17.27 -11.36
N ALA A 369 64.86 -16.52 -12.40
CA ALA A 369 66.03 -16.78 -13.23
C ALA A 369 67.26 -16.04 -12.66
N THR A 370 68.33 -16.77 -12.33
CA THR A 370 69.53 -16.22 -11.66
C THR A 370 70.72 -16.12 -12.62
N VAL A 371 71.03 -14.90 -13.07
CA VAL A 371 72.24 -14.48 -13.82
C VAL A 371 72.39 -12.96 -13.58
N ALA A 372 73.50 -12.32 -13.21
CA ALA A 372 74.82 -12.68 -12.66
C ALA A 372 75.34 -11.40 -11.90
N GLY A 373 76.47 -11.29 -11.21
CA GLY A 373 77.66 -12.13 -10.96
C GLY A 373 78.92 -11.24 -10.88
N ARG A 374 79.69 -11.31 -9.79
CA ARG A 374 81.12 -10.97 -9.70
C ARG A 374 81.70 -11.33 -8.34
#